data_AF-A0A6H5L307-F1
#
_entry.id   AF-A0A6H5L307-F1
#
_cell.length_a   1.000
_cell.length_b   1.000
_cell.length_c   1.000
_cell.angle_alpha   90.00
_cell.angle_beta   90.00
_cell.angle_gamma   90.00
#
_symmetry.space_group_name_H-M   'P 1'
#
loop_
_entity.id
_entity.type
_entity.pdbx_description
1 polymer ?
#
loop_
_entity_poly.entity_id
_entity_poly.type
_entity_poly.pdbx_seq_one_letter_code
_entity_poly.pdbx_strand_id
1 'polypeptide(L)'
;MSASELEDLQRQSGLVGEDAAVFSFEEQSLKSWGAFLAVLGTVLTALYYLWLKPETGYGDDFVRFLEGLSGGDSTITVTLILGVFAVAHSGLASLRPKGEELVGARAWRVLFGVVSLPLAVTAVAYFINHRYDGVQLWNIKVANAAHIPHCTIA
;
A
#
# COMPACT_ATOMS: atom_id res chain seq x y z
N MET A 1 -1.84 -48.88 -5.62
CA MET A 1 -1.03 -47.72 -6.03
C MET A 1 -0.26 -48.14 -7.26
N SER A 2 -0.68 -47.64 -8.41
CA SER A 2 -0.23 -48.02 -9.75
C SER A 2 0.93 -47.14 -10.21
N ALA A 3 1.73 -47.62 -11.16
CA ALA A 3 2.87 -46.88 -11.70
C ALA A 3 2.48 -45.51 -12.30
N SER A 4 1.27 -45.41 -12.87
CA SER A 4 0.72 -44.14 -13.37
C SER A 4 0.39 -43.16 -12.26
N GLU A 5 -0.10 -43.63 -11.10
CA GLU A 5 -0.33 -42.76 -9.93
C GLU A 5 1.00 -42.23 -9.37
N LEU A 6 2.09 -43.00 -9.49
CA LEU A 6 3.44 -42.54 -9.09
C LEU A 6 4.02 -41.52 -10.06
N GLU A 7 3.82 -41.68 -11.37
CA GLU A 7 4.21 -40.70 -12.39
C GLU A 7 3.45 -39.37 -12.21
N ASP A 8 2.15 -39.42 -11.91
CA ASP A 8 1.34 -38.23 -11.66
C ASP A 8 1.74 -37.53 -10.35
N LEU A 9 2.09 -38.27 -9.30
CA LEU A 9 2.64 -37.71 -8.06
C LEU A 9 4.07 -37.17 -8.25
N GLN A 10 4.87 -37.75 -9.15
CA GLN A 10 6.18 -37.18 -9.53
C GLN A 10 6.03 -35.91 -10.36
N ARG A 11 5.01 -35.84 -11.23
CA ARG A 11 4.67 -34.65 -12.01
C ARG A 11 4.08 -33.54 -11.13
N GLN A 12 3.30 -33.89 -10.10
CA GLN A 12 2.80 -32.96 -9.07
C GLN A 12 3.85 -32.55 -8.03
N SER A 13 4.81 -33.41 -7.68
CA SER A 13 5.89 -33.07 -6.74
C SER A 13 6.95 -32.14 -7.36
N GLY A 14 6.92 -31.98 -8.68
CA GLY A 14 7.32 -30.75 -9.35
C GLY A 14 6.32 -29.64 -9.07
N LEU A 15 6.15 -29.25 -7.80
CA LEU A 15 5.51 -28.02 -7.36
C LEU A 15 6.39 -26.83 -7.79
N VAL A 16 6.60 -26.69 -9.09
CA VAL A 16 7.02 -25.46 -9.71
C VAL A 16 5.77 -24.60 -9.63
N GLY A 17 5.73 -23.71 -8.64
CA GLY A 17 4.67 -22.72 -8.56
C GLY A 17 4.60 -22.03 -9.92
N GLU A 18 3.46 -22.16 -10.60
CA GLU A 18 3.25 -21.75 -12.01
C GLU A 18 3.68 -20.30 -12.31
N ASP A 19 3.92 -19.49 -11.28
CA ASP A 19 4.16 -18.05 -11.39
C ASP A 19 5.31 -17.52 -10.49
N ALA A 20 6.07 -18.40 -9.83
CA ALA A 20 7.29 -17.97 -9.13
C ALA A 20 8.42 -17.89 -10.16
N ALA A 21 8.58 -16.72 -10.80
CA ALA A 21 9.64 -16.47 -11.76
C ALA A 21 10.99 -16.97 -11.23
N VAL A 22 11.48 -18.08 -11.79
CA VAL A 22 12.82 -18.61 -11.49
C VAL A 22 13.80 -17.52 -11.90
N PHE A 23 14.42 -16.88 -10.90
CA PHE A 23 15.30 -15.76 -11.14
C PHE A 23 16.69 -16.28 -11.53
N SER A 24 16.98 -16.27 -12.83
CA SER A 24 18.32 -16.55 -13.35
C SER A 24 19.12 -15.25 -13.44
N PHE A 25 20.28 -15.19 -12.78
CA PHE A 25 21.19 -14.04 -12.83
C PHE A 25 21.82 -13.85 -14.21
N GLU A 26 22.03 -14.93 -14.96
CA GLU A 26 22.70 -14.93 -16.27
C GLU A 26 21.80 -14.36 -17.39
N GLU A 27 20.48 -14.38 -17.18
CA GLU A 27 19.48 -13.84 -18.11
C GLU A 27 19.19 -12.35 -17.86
N GLN A 28 19.74 -11.75 -16.80
CA GLN A 28 19.52 -10.35 -16.46
C GLN A 28 20.37 -9.41 -17.34
N SER A 29 19.70 -8.59 -18.15
CA SER A 29 20.35 -7.58 -19.00
C SER A 29 20.43 -6.22 -18.31
N LEU A 30 21.60 -5.58 -18.27
CA LEU A 30 21.74 -4.21 -17.77
C LEU A 30 20.86 -3.21 -18.52
N LYS A 31 20.52 -3.48 -19.80
CA LYS A 31 19.63 -2.63 -20.59
C LYS A 31 18.18 -2.71 -20.12
N SER A 32 17.68 -3.89 -19.73
CA SER A 32 16.31 -4.03 -19.21
C SER A 32 16.16 -3.38 -17.83
N TRP A 33 17.18 -3.50 -16.99
CA TRP A 33 17.25 -2.79 -15.71
C TRP A 33 17.26 -1.27 -15.89
N GLY A 34 18.05 -0.75 -16.85
CA GLY A 34 18.03 0.67 -17.20
C GLY A 34 16.66 1.15 -17.67
N ALA A 35 16.00 0.39 -18.56
CA ALA A 35 14.66 0.71 -19.03
C ALA A 35 13.60 0.66 -17.90
N PHE A 36 13.67 -0.34 -17.03
CA PHE A 36 12.80 -0.47 -15.87
C PHE A 36 12.95 0.73 -14.93
N LEU A 37 14.17 1.08 -14.55
CA LEU A 37 14.44 2.22 -13.66
C LEU A 37 14.02 3.55 -14.30
N ALA A 38 14.19 3.71 -15.62
CA ALA A 38 13.73 4.89 -16.33
C ALA A 38 12.20 5.04 -16.27
N VAL A 39 11.45 3.96 -16.56
CA VAL A 39 9.98 3.97 -16.49
C VAL A 39 9.52 4.18 -15.05
N LEU A 40 10.08 3.44 -14.09
CA LEU A 40 9.74 3.57 -12.68
C LEU A 40 10.01 4.99 -12.17
N GLY A 41 11.21 5.54 -12.45
CA GLY A 41 11.58 6.89 -12.06
C GLY A 41 10.66 7.95 -12.68
N THR A 42 10.26 7.77 -13.93
CA THR A 42 9.29 8.64 -14.61
C THR A 42 7.93 8.62 -13.89
N VAL A 43 7.41 7.43 -13.61
CA VAL A 43 6.11 7.27 -12.91
C VAL A 43 6.18 7.86 -11.51
N LEU A 44 7.23 7.58 -10.74
CA LEU A 44 7.40 8.12 -9.40
C LEU A 44 7.57 9.63 -9.39
N THR A 45 8.25 10.20 -10.39
CA THR A 45 8.38 11.66 -10.54
C THR A 45 7.02 12.29 -10.81
N ALA A 46 6.23 11.72 -11.74
CA ALA A 46 4.87 12.20 -11.99
C ALA A 46 4.01 12.11 -10.73
N LEU A 47 4.11 11.00 -9.99
CA LEU A 47 3.39 10.80 -8.73
C LEU A 47 3.76 11.85 -7.68
N TYR A 48 5.06 12.17 -7.57
CA TYR A 48 5.54 13.19 -6.66
C TYR A 48 4.90 14.56 -6.95
N TYR A 49 4.92 15.01 -8.21
CA TYR A 49 4.35 16.31 -8.57
C TYR A 49 2.82 16.34 -8.50
N LEU A 50 2.14 15.25 -8.86
CA LEU A 50 0.68 15.17 -8.91
C LEU A 50 0.04 14.86 -7.56
N TRP A 51 0.77 14.26 -6.62
CA TRP A 51 0.18 13.83 -5.34
C TRP A 51 0.88 14.39 -4.11
N LEU A 52 2.22 14.34 -4.06
CA LEU A 52 2.97 14.62 -2.83
C LEU A 52 3.45 16.07 -2.69
N LYS A 53 3.71 16.77 -3.80
CA LYS A 53 4.28 18.12 -3.77
C LYS A 53 3.24 19.10 -3.18
N PRO A 54 3.51 19.80 -2.06
CA PRO A 54 2.49 20.63 -1.38
C PRO A 54 1.90 21.74 -2.25
N GLU A 55 2.65 22.25 -3.22
CA GLU A 55 2.23 23.36 -4.08
C GLU A 55 1.30 22.92 -5.23
N THR A 56 1.40 21.67 -5.69
CA THR A 56 0.75 21.20 -6.93
C THR A 56 0.01 19.87 -6.81
N GLY A 57 0.28 19.12 -5.75
CA GLY A 57 -0.23 17.77 -5.55
C GLY A 57 -1.63 17.77 -4.93
N TYR A 58 -2.43 16.79 -5.32
CA TYR A 58 -3.80 16.62 -4.83
C TYR A 58 -3.89 15.92 -3.46
N GLY A 59 -2.78 15.43 -2.90
CA GLY A 59 -2.77 14.65 -1.66
C GLY A 59 -3.32 15.43 -0.46
N ASP A 60 -2.95 16.71 -0.32
CA ASP A 60 -3.41 17.56 0.77
C ASP A 60 -4.91 17.87 0.64
N ASP A 61 -5.39 18.12 -0.58
CA ASP A 61 -6.81 18.37 -0.83
C ASP A 61 -7.66 17.12 -0.57
N PHE A 62 -7.13 15.95 -0.92
CA PHE A 62 -7.74 14.67 -0.57
C PHE A 62 -7.87 14.48 0.94
N VAL A 63 -6.80 14.75 1.71
CA VAL A 63 -6.85 14.67 3.18
C VAL A 63 -7.83 15.69 3.75
N ARG A 64 -7.78 16.95 3.30
CA ARG A 64 -8.70 18.01 3.74
C ARG A 64 -10.16 17.66 3.48
N PHE A 65 -10.46 17.05 2.34
CA PHE A 65 -11.80 16.59 2.03
C PHE A 65 -12.29 15.56 3.05
N LEU A 66 -11.45 14.56 3.38
CA LEU A 66 -11.81 13.53 4.36
C LEU A 66 -11.88 14.07 5.80
N GLU A 67 -11.02 15.03 6.15
CA GLU A 67 -11.10 15.76 7.42
C GLU A 67 -12.39 16.58 7.53
N GLY A 68 -12.85 17.15 6.43
CA GLY A 68 -14.15 17.82 6.35
C GLY A 68 -15.31 16.86 6.61
N LEU A 69 -15.24 15.62 6.10
CA LEU A 69 -16.25 14.59 6.36
C LEU A 69 -16.21 14.06 7.80
N SER A 70 -15.04 14.04 8.44
CA SER A 70 -14.87 13.56 9.81
C SER A 70 -15.13 14.63 10.88
N GLY A 71 -15.33 15.89 10.48
CA GLY A 71 -15.44 17.01 11.42
C GLY A 71 -14.10 17.36 12.10
N GLY A 72 -12.97 16.99 11.48
CA GLY A 72 -11.62 17.22 12.01
C GLY A 72 -11.13 16.18 13.01
N ASP A 73 -11.91 15.12 13.28
CA ASP A 73 -11.45 14.01 14.14
C ASP A 73 -10.46 13.12 13.38
N SER A 74 -9.21 13.08 13.85
CA SER A 74 -8.13 12.35 13.17
C SER A 74 -8.31 10.83 13.21
N THR A 75 -9.02 10.27 14.20
CA THR A 75 -9.33 8.83 14.28
C THR A 75 -10.33 8.45 13.19
N ILE A 76 -11.35 9.28 12.99
CA ILE A 76 -12.33 9.08 11.91
C ILE A 76 -11.66 9.33 10.55
N THR A 77 -10.86 10.39 10.41
CA THR A 77 -10.14 10.69 9.16
C THR A 77 -9.25 9.53 8.73
N VAL A 78 -8.40 8.99 9.63
CA VAL A 78 -7.52 7.87 9.27
C VAL A 78 -8.32 6.62 8.89
N THR A 79 -9.46 6.38 9.56
CA THR A 79 -10.39 5.30 9.23
C THR A 79 -10.96 5.48 7.82
N LEU A 80 -11.35 6.71 7.44
CA LEU A 80 -11.83 7.03 6.10
C LEU A 80 -10.72 6.86 5.04
N ILE A 81 -9.51 7.34 5.30
CA ILE A 81 -8.36 7.17 4.40
C ILE A 81 -8.11 5.68 4.15
N LEU A 82 -8.07 4.87 5.21
CA LEU A 82 -7.89 3.42 5.10
C LEU A 82 -9.06 2.74 4.38
N GLY A 83 -10.29 3.21 4.59
CA GLY A 83 -11.47 2.72 3.89
C GLY A 83 -11.40 2.99 2.38
N VAL A 84 -11.05 4.20 1.98
CA VAL A 84 -10.84 4.57 0.56
C VAL A 84 -9.72 3.72 -0.04
N PHE A 85 -8.59 3.58 0.67
CA PHE A 85 -7.50 2.71 0.23
C PHE A 85 -7.95 1.26 0.06
N ALA A 86 -8.66 0.69 1.03
CA ALA A 86 -9.14 -0.68 0.98
C ALA A 86 -10.09 -0.90 -0.20
N VAL A 87 -11.06 -0.01 -0.41
CA VAL A 87 -12.00 -0.10 -1.54
C VAL A 87 -11.26 0.02 -2.87
N ALA A 88 -10.36 0.99 -3.02
CA ALA A 88 -9.61 1.17 -4.26
C ALA A 88 -8.68 -0.01 -4.55
N HIS A 89 -7.90 -0.44 -3.56
CA HIS A 89 -6.94 -1.53 -3.69
C HIS A 89 -7.62 -2.88 -3.93
N SER A 90 -8.59 -3.25 -3.09
CA SER A 90 -9.32 -4.51 -3.24
C SER A 90 -10.25 -4.49 -4.45
N GLY A 91 -10.87 -3.36 -4.76
CA GLY A 91 -11.70 -3.17 -5.94
C GLY A 91 -10.90 -3.39 -7.22
N LEU A 92 -9.75 -2.72 -7.36
CA LEU A 92 -8.85 -2.94 -8.50
C LEU A 92 -8.29 -4.37 -8.52
N ALA A 93 -8.04 -5.00 -7.38
CA ALA A 93 -7.59 -6.39 -7.34
C ALA A 93 -8.67 -7.34 -7.90
N SER A 94 -9.94 -7.12 -7.52
CA SER A 94 -11.07 -7.91 -8.02
C SER A 94 -11.35 -7.70 -9.52
N LEU A 95 -11.06 -6.51 -10.04
CA LEU A 95 -11.27 -6.17 -11.45
C LEU A 95 -10.18 -6.71 -12.37
N ARG A 96 -9.08 -7.26 -11.81
CA ARG A 96 -7.92 -7.74 -12.56
C ARG A 96 -8.26 -8.62 -13.76
N PRO A 97 -9.12 -9.66 -13.68
CA PRO A 97 -9.38 -10.53 -14.83
C PRO A 97 -9.92 -9.76 -16.05
N LYS A 98 -10.82 -8.80 -15.82
CA LYS A 98 -11.39 -7.95 -16.87
C LYS A 98 -10.43 -6.83 -17.29
N GLY A 99 -9.69 -6.28 -16.34
CA GLY A 99 -8.71 -5.22 -16.59
C GLY A 99 -7.55 -5.68 -17.47
N GLU A 100 -7.02 -6.88 -17.20
CA GLU A 100 -5.92 -7.46 -17.98
C GLU A 100 -6.35 -7.81 -19.41
N GLU A 101 -7.61 -8.20 -19.62
CA GLU A 101 -8.18 -8.44 -20.96
C GLU A 101 -8.26 -7.15 -21.79
N LEU A 102 -8.60 -6.01 -21.16
CA LEU A 102 -8.82 -4.74 -21.87
C LEU A 102 -7.53 -3.99 -22.19
N VAL A 103 -6.59 -3.90 -21.24
CA VAL A 103 -5.37 -3.07 -21.38
C VAL A 103 -4.06 -3.87 -21.38
N GLY A 104 -4.14 -5.18 -21.11
CA GLY A 104 -2.97 -6.05 -20.96
C GLY A 104 -2.38 -6.07 -19.55
N ALA A 105 -1.73 -7.19 -19.20
CA ALA A 105 -1.22 -7.45 -17.85
C ALA A 105 -0.22 -6.40 -17.32
N ARG A 106 0.67 -5.88 -18.19
CA ARG A 106 1.67 -4.88 -17.76
C ARG A 106 1.04 -3.53 -17.46
N ALA A 107 0.17 -3.04 -18.34
CA ALA A 107 -0.51 -1.76 -18.15
C ALA A 107 -1.43 -1.79 -16.93
N TRP A 108 -2.12 -2.91 -16.70
CA TRP A 108 -2.95 -3.10 -15.51
C TRP A 108 -2.15 -2.99 -14.21
N ARG A 109 -0.97 -3.61 -14.13
CA ARG A 109 -0.09 -3.51 -12.95
C ARG A 109 0.37 -2.08 -12.69
N VAL A 110 0.72 -1.33 -13.75
CA VAL A 110 1.12 0.07 -13.62
C VAL A 110 -0.05 0.92 -13.14
N LEU A 111 -1.25 0.74 -13.70
CA LEU A 111 -2.47 1.42 -13.26
C LEU A 111 -2.77 1.12 -11.79
N PHE A 112 -2.72 -0.16 -11.42
CA PHE A 112 -2.93 -0.62 -10.04
C PHE A 112 -1.96 0.07 -9.08
N GLY A 113 -0.68 0.14 -9.45
CA GLY A 113 0.36 0.81 -8.67
C GLY A 113 0.16 2.32 -8.58
N VAL A 114 -0.17 2.98 -9.70
CA VAL A 114 -0.40 4.43 -9.76
C VAL A 114 -1.57 4.87 -8.88
N VAL A 115 -2.61 4.06 -8.73
CA VAL A 115 -3.72 4.36 -7.81
C VAL A 115 -3.39 3.98 -6.36
N SER A 116 -2.77 2.81 -6.15
CA SER A 116 -2.52 2.30 -4.79
C SER A 116 -1.41 3.04 -4.06
N LEU A 117 -0.30 3.39 -4.74
CA LEU A 117 0.86 4.01 -4.11
C LEU A 117 0.53 5.38 -3.47
N PRO A 118 -0.16 6.32 -4.15
CA PRO A 118 -0.60 7.58 -3.55
C PRO A 118 -1.40 7.40 -2.27
N LEU A 119 -2.42 6.55 -2.33
CA LEU A 119 -3.33 6.30 -1.22
C LEU A 119 -2.60 5.64 -0.04
N ALA A 120 -1.69 4.70 -0.32
CA ALA A 120 -0.87 4.07 0.70
C ALA A 120 0.09 5.06 1.37
N VAL A 121 0.78 5.90 0.58
CA VAL A 121 1.70 6.92 1.13
C VAL A 121 0.95 7.93 1.98
N THR A 122 -0.23 8.39 1.53
CA THR A 122 -1.09 9.26 2.33
C THR A 122 -1.52 8.60 3.63
N ALA A 123 -1.97 7.35 3.59
CA ALA A 123 -2.39 6.62 4.80
C ALA A 123 -1.25 6.50 5.82
N VAL A 124 -0.06 6.11 5.37
CA VAL A 124 1.12 5.97 6.24
C VAL A 124 1.56 7.32 6.81
N ALA A 125 1.66 8.35 5.97
CA ALA A 125 2.06 9.69 6.41
C ALA A 125 1.06 10.28 7.42
N TYR A 126 -0.24 10.17 7.14
CA TYR A 126 -1.29 10.66 8.02
C TYR A 126 -1.25 9.94 9.37
N PHE A 127 -1.16 8.61 9.36
CA PHE A 127 -1.07 7.80 10.57
C PHE A 127 0.15 8.19 11.43
N ILE A 128 1.33 8.36 10.84
CA ILE A 128 2.54 8.74 11.58
C ILE A 128 2.39 10.11 12.24
N ASN A 129 1.76 11.06 11.54
CA ASN A 129 1.56 12.42 12.01
C ASN A 129 0.53 12.51 13.15
N HIS A 130 -0.49 11.65 13.15
CA HIS A 130 -1.57 11.64 14.14
C HIS A 130 -1.46 10.44 15.10
N ARG A 131 -0.28 9.81 15.21
CA ARG A 131 -0.10 8.53 15.93
C ARG A 131 -0.38 8.59 17.44
N TYR A 132 -0.40 9.78 18.02
CA TYR A 132 -0.68 10.00 19.44
C TYR A 132 -2.02 10.66 19.68
N ASP A 133 -2.81 10.84 18.63
CA ASP A 133 -4.15 11.38 18.75
C ASP A 133 -5.12 10.31 19.24
N GLY A 134 -6.22 10.76 19.83
CA GLY A 134 -7.26 9.88 20.36
C GLY A 134 -6.86 9.16 21.65
N VAL A 135 -7.53 8.05 21.92
CA VAL A 135 -7.37 7.31 23.19
C VAL A 135 -6.27 6.27 23.05
N GLN A 136 -5.19 6.42 23.82
CA GLN A 136 -4.08 5.47 23.83
C GLN A 136 -4.43 4.22 24.66
N LEU A 137 -4.73 3.10 23.99
CA LEU A 137 -5.11 1.84 24.64
C LEU A 137 -3.93 1.05 25.23
N TRP A 138 -2.69 1.47 24.96
CA TRP A 138 -1.47 0.69 25.24
C TRP A 138 -0.40 1.52 25.96
N ASN A 139 -0.74 2.34 26.96
CA ASN A 139 0.29 3.04 27.75
C ASN A 139 0.09 2.83 29.25
N ILE A 140 0.46 1.63 29.70
CA ILE A 140 0.39 1.24 31.12
C ILE A 140 1.30 2.06 32.04
N LYS A 141 2.25 2.85 31.49
CA LYS A 141 3.09 3.76 32.29
C LYS A 141 2.35 5.03 32.70
N VAL A 142 1.46 5.54 31.86
CA VAL A 142 0.62 6.71 32.18
C VAL A 142 -0.51 6.33 33.14
N ALA A 143 -1.08 5.13 33.00
CA ALA A 143 -2.13 4.63 33.89
C ALA A 143 -1.69 4.53 35.36
N ASN A 144 -0.40 4.24 35.61
CA ASN A 144 0.16 4.18 36.97
C ASN A 144 0.54 5.56 37.54
N ALA A 145 0.63 6.60 36.72
CA ALA A 145 0.89 7.98 37.16
C ALA A 145 -0.40 8.72 37.57
N ALA A 146 -1.56 8.27 37.10
CA ALA A 146 -2.87 8.84 37.44
C ALA A 146 -3.30 8.59 38.91
N HIS A 147 -2.53 7.83 39.69
CA HIS A 147 -2.75 7.62 41.12
C HIS A 147 -1.75 8.37 42.02
N ILE A 148 -0.99 9.35 41.51
CA ILE A 148 -0.21 10.25 42.36
C ILE A 148 -1.04 11.53 42.56
N PRO A 149 -1.69 11.72 43.73
CA PRO A 149 -2.36 12.98 44.00
C PRO A 149 -1.30 14.07 44.13
N HIS A 150 -1.48 15.15 43.37
CA HIS A 150 -0.88 16.48 43.55
C HIS A 150 0.57 16.54 44.05
N CYS A 151 1.50 16.96 43.18
CA CYS A 151 2.67 17.71 43.62
C CYS A 151 2.82 18.98 42.78
N THR A 152 2.22 20.05 43.27
CA THR A 152 2.60 21.44 42.94
C THR A 152 4.01 21.65 43.45
N ILE A 153 4.95 22.01 42.57
CA ILE A 153 6.20 22.68 42.98
C ILE A 153 6.37 23.90 42.10
N ALA A 154 6.63 25.00 42.80
CA ALA A 154 6.74 26.40 42.40
C ALA A 154 7.81 26.68 41.34
#